data_AF-A0A7C5N3E9-F1
#
_entry.id   AF-A0A7C5N3E9-F1
#
_cell.length_a   1.000
_cell.length_b   1.000
_cell.length_c   1.000
_cell.angle_alpha   90.00
_cell.angle_beta   90.00
_cell.angle_gamma   90.00
#
_symmetry.space_group_name_H-M   'P 1'
#
loop_
_entity.id
_entity.type
_entity.pdbx_description
1 polymer ?
#
loop_
_entity_poly.entity_id
_entity_poly.type
_entity_poly.pdbx_seq_one_letter_code
_entity_poly.pdbx_strand_id
1 'polypeptide(L)'
;FTYTDPVDGSVAEHQGLRIIFEDGARIVLRLSGTGTVGATLRLYVERYEPPGGKLDVETQEALADLIGAAEELAGIKAATGRAAPSVIT
;
A
#
# COMPACT_ATOMS: atom_id res chain seq x y z
N PHE A 1 4.18 -11.05 -0.65
CA PHE A 1 4.04 -11.73 -1.95
C PHE A 1 5.43 -12.07 -2.47
N THR A 2 5.47 -13.04 -3.37
CA THR A 2 6.69 -13.58 -3.98
C THR A 2 6.57 -13.48 -5.49
N TYR A 3 7.69 -13.28 -6.17
CA TYR A 3 7.79 -13.30 -7.62
C TYR A 3 8.83 -14.33 -8.04
N THR A 4 8.49 -15.17 -9.03
CA THR A 4 9.42 -16.10 -9.66
C THR A 4 9.67 -15.62 -11.07
N ASP A 5 10.93 -15.35 -11.40
CA ASP A 5 11.30 -14.85 -12.71
C ASP A 5 11.18 -15.97 -13.77
N PRO A 6 10.42 -15.77 -14.87
CA PRO A 6 10.21 -16.80 -15.87
C PRO A 6 11.41 -17.02 -16.81
N VAL A 7 12.44 -16.16 -16.76
CA VAL A 7 13.64 -16.26 -17.60
C VAL A 7 14.70 -17.12 -16.92
N ASP A 8 14.99 -16.85 -15.65
CA ASP A 8 16.07 -17.52 -14.91
C ASP A 8 15.62 -18.36 -13.71
N GLY A 9 14.33 -18.34 -13.38
CA GLY A 9 13.75 -19.11 -12.28
C GLY A 9 14.08 -18.57 -10.88
N SER A 10 14.74 -17.41 -10.78
CA SER A 10 15.04 -16.80 -9.48
C SER A 10 13.77 -16.42 -8.73
N VAL A 11 13.79 -16.55 -7.40
CA VAL A 11 12.64 -16.28 -6.54
C VAL A 11 12.92 -15.09 -5.63
N ALA A 12 12.14 -14.03 -5.80
CA ALA A 12 12.15 -12.85 -4.95
C ALA A 12 11.01 -12.93 -3.94
N GLU A 13 11.34 -13.27 -2.70
CA GLU A 13 10.39 -13.35 -1.59
C GLU A 13 10.27 -12.00 -0.84
N HIS A 14 9.29 -11.89 0.05
CA HIS A 14 9.09 -10.72 0.92
C HIS A 14 8.92 -9.37 0.19
N GLN A 15 8.36 -9.37 -1.03
CA GLN A 15 8.25 -8.16 -1.86
C GLN A 15 7.16 -7.16 -1.40
N GLY A 16 6.47 -7.48 -0.31
CA GLY A 16 5.44 -6.65 0.31
C GLY A 16 4.24 -7.46 0.79
N LEU A 17 3.39 -6.85 1.59
CA LEU A 17 2.07 -7.38 1.94
C LEU A 17 1.04 -6.81 0.97
N ARG A 18 0.12 -7.65 0.47
CA ARG A 18 -0.98 -7.23 -0.40
C ARG A 18 -2.30 -7.67 0.21
N ILE A 19 -3.23 -6.74 0.30
CA ILE A 19 -4.61 -6.96 0.71
C ILE A 19 -5.45 -6.60 -0.51
N ILE A 20 -6.23 -7.57 -0.99
CA ILE A 20 -7.05 -7.44 -2.19
C ILE A 20 -8.50 -7.60 -1.75
N PHE A 21 -9.32 -6.60 -2.06
CA PHE A 21 -10.74 -6.58 -1.72
C PHE A 21 -11.57 -7.17 -2.87
N GLU A 22 -12.79 -7.60 -2.55
CA GLU A 22 -13.70 -8.23 -3.52
C GLU A 22 -14.09 -7.30 -4.68
N ASP A 23 -14.11 -6.00 -4.43
CA ASP A 23 -14.40 -4.94 -5.42
C ASP A 23 -13.18 -4.58 -6.30
N GLY A 24 -12.04 -5.26 -6.09
CA GLY A 24 -10.80 -5.02 -6.82
C GLY A 24 -9.93 -3.91 -6.24
N ALA A 25 -10.33 -3.25 -5.14
CA ALA A 25 -9.45 -2.34 -4.42
C ALA A 25 -8.25 -3.08 -3.82
N ARG A 26 -7.15 -2.34 -3.59
CA ARG A 26 -5.88 -2.91 -3.13
C ARG A 26 -5.18 -2.02 -2.13
N ILE A 27 -4.62 -2.65 -1.11
CA ILE A 27 -3.63 -2.06 -0.21
C ILE A 27 -2.33 -2.84 -0.34
N VAL A 28 -1.20 -2.14 -0.50
CA VAL A 28 0.13 -2.74 -0.54
C VAL A 28 1.04 -2.05 0.47
N LEU A 29 1.68 -2.83 1.34
CA LEU A 29 2.70 -2.35 2.26
C LEU A 29 4.06 -2.89 1.86
N ARG A 30 5.05 -2.01 1.76
CA ARG A 30 6.44 -2.37 1.47
C ARG A 30 7.37 -1.69 2.47
N LEU A 31 8.23 -2.48 3.09
CA LEU A 31 9.31 -1.98 3.92
C LEU A 31 10.59 -1.92 3.08
N SER A 32 11.28 -0.79 3.13
CA SER A 32 12.53 -0.56 2.40
C SER A 32 13.57 0.09 3.30
N GLY A 33 14.85 -0.07 2.96
CA GLY A 33 15.94 0.60 3.68
C GLY A 33 16.17 0.07 5.10
N THR A 34 16.13 -1.24 5.33
CA THR A 34 16.36 -1.83 6.67
C THR A 34 17.82 -1.79 7.15
N GLY A 35 18.63 -0.84 6.63
CA GLY A 35 20.03 -0.66 6.99
C GLY A 35 20.22 0.18 8.26
N THR A 36 21.40 0.77 8.42
CA THR A 36 21.83 1.46 9.65
C THR A 36 21.14 2.79 9.94
N VAL A 37 20.42 3.39 8.97
CA VAL A 37 19.84 4.75 9.07
C VAL A 37 18.30 4.74 9.19
N GLY A 38 17.74 3.59 9.55
CA GLY A 38 16.29 3.42 9.73
C GLY A 38 15.56 3.05 8.45
N ALA A 39 14.32 2.57 8.60
CA ALA A 39 13.53 2.01 7.50
C ALA A 39 12.43 2.97 7.02
N THR A 40 12.05 2.81 5.75
CA THR A 40 10.92 3.49 5.14
C THR A 40 9.81 2.49 4.87
N LEU A 41 8.67 2.68 5.54
CA LEU A 41 7.42 2.01 5.19
C LEU A 41 6.71 2.80 4.09
N ARG A 42 6.33 2.12 3.00
CA ARG A 42 5.53 2.66 1.91
C ARG A 42 4.17 1.98 1.92
N LEU A 43 3.12 2.79 1.96
CA LEU A 43 1.73 2.38 1.82
C LEU A 43 1.24 2.81 0.43
N TYR A 44 0.73 1.86 -0.33
CA TYR A 44 0.05 2.10 -1.59
C TYR A 44 -1.42 1.72 -1.41
N VAL A 45 -2.31 2.60 -1.84
CA VAL A 45 -3.75 2.40 -1.81
C VAL A 45 -4.30 2.64 -3.21
N GLU A 46 -5.18 1.78 -3.66
CA GLU A 46 -5.73 1.83 -5.01
C GLU A 46 -7.18 1.37 -4.99
N ARG A 47 -8.01 2.10 -5.72
CA ARG A 47 -9.40 1.78 -5.97
C ARG A 47 -9.68 1.93 -7.46
N TYR A 48 -10.31 0.93 -8.06
CA TYR A 48 -10.80 1.05 -9.42
C TYR A 48 -12.09 1.89 -9.44
N GLU A 49 -12.20 2.76 -10.43
CA GLU A 49 -13.42 3.50 -10.71
C GLU A 49 -13.74 3.37 -12.21
N PRO A 50 -14.94 2.90 -12.58
CA PRO A 50 -15.29 2.69 -13.98
C PRO A 50 -15.50 4.02 -14.73
N PRO A 51 -15.53 4.01 -16.08
CA PRO A 51 -15.72 5.22 -16.90
C PRO A 51 -16.99 6.05 -16.60
N GLY A 52 -18.04 5.43 -16.04
CA GLY A 52 -19.27 6.12 -15.61
C GLY A 52 -19.33 6.40 -14.11
N GLY A 53 -18.23 6.19 -13.40
CA GLY A 53 -18.11 6.34 -11.97
C GLY A 53 -17.75 7.77 -11.55
N LYS A 54 -17.26 7.89 -10.32
CA LYS A 54 -16.86 9.15 -9.70
C LYS A 54 -15.41 9.52 -10.02
N LEU A 55 -15.13 9.81 -11.30
CA LEU A 55 -13.77 10.11 -11.77
C LEU A 55 -13.28 11.52 -11.41
N ASP A 56 -14.18 12.46 -11.16
CA ASP A 56 -13.86 13.86 -10.84
C ASP A 56 -13.70 14.12 -9.34
N VAL A 57 -13.74 13.07 -8.50
CA VAL A 57 -13.56 13.21 -7.05
C VAL A 57 -12.08 13.35 -6.73
N GLU A 58 -11.77 14.25 -5.80
CA GLU A 58 -10.41 14.43 -5.30
C GLU A 58 -9.84 13.10 -4.78
N THR A 59 -8.61 12.76 -5.19
CA THR A 59 -8.03 11.44 -4.94
C THR A 59 -7.94 11.09 -3.45
N GLN A 60 -7.63 12.07 -2.59
CA GLN A 60 -7.59 11.86 -1.15
C GLN A 60 -8.95 11.52 -0.55
N GLU A 61 -10.02 12.11 -1.09
CA GLU A 61 -11.39 11.79 -0.69
C GLU A 61 -11.78 10.40 -1.19
N ALA A 62 -11.50 10.10 -2.46
CA ALA A 62 -11.83 8.81 -3.07
C ALA A 62 -11.15 7.62 -2.38
N LEU A 63 -9.98 7.83 -1.78
CA LEU A 63 -9.16 6.81 -1.10
C LEU A 63 -9.26 6.84 0.43
N ALA A 64 -10.02 7.78 1.01
CA ALA A 64 -10.07 8.01 2.46
C ALA A 64 -10.43 6.74 3.25
N ASP A 65 -11.45 6.01 2.79
CA ASP A 65 -11.90 4.77 3.45
C ASP A 65 -10.82 3.68 3.41
N LEU A 66 -10.10 3.54 2.29
CA LEU A 66 -9.00 2.56 2.17
C LEU A 66 -7.79 2.96 3.02
N ILE A 67 -7.50 4.26 3.15
CA ILE A 67 -6.45 4.75 4.05
C ILE A 67 -6.83 4.45 5.51
N GLY A 68 -8.10 4.62 5.88
CA GLY A 68 -8.63 4.24 7.19
C GLY A 68 -8.49 2.73 7.45
N ALA A 69 -8.92 1.91 6.49
CA ALA A 69 -8.79 0.45 6.58
C ALA A 69 -7.32 0.00 6.67
N ALA A 70 -6.41 0.65 5.94
CA ALA A 70 -4.97 0.36 6.04
C ALA A 70 -4.44 0.62 7.45
N GLU A 71 -4.87 1.70 8.11
CA GLU A 71 -4.48 1.97 9.50
C GLU A 71 -5.08 0.94 10.46
N GLU A 72 -6.35 0.56 10.31
CA GLU A 72 -6.98 -0.44 11.17
C GLU A 72 -6.30 -1.81 11.05
N LEU A 73 -5.95 -2.21 9.83
CA LEU A 73 -5.35 -3.52 9.55
C LEU A 73 -3.87 -3.59 9.93
N ALA A 74 -3.11 -2.51 9.69
CA ALA A 74 -1.66 -2.51 9.87
C ALA A 74 -1.16 -1.78 11.14
N GLY A 75 -2.01 -0.98 11.79
CA GLY A 75 -1.68 -0.24 13.01
C GLY A 75 -0.47 0.69 12.84
N ILE A 76 -0.34 1.37 11.70
CA ILE A 76 0.89 2.09 11.32
C ILE A 76 1.21 3.19 12.33
N LYS A 77 0.20 3.96 12.78
CA LYS A 77 0.42 5.03 13.76
C LYS A 77 0.93 4.47 15.08
N ALA A 78 0.31 3.39 15.57
CA ALA A 78 0.71 2.73 16.81
C ALA A 78 2.11 2.13 16.73
N ALA A 79 2.45 1.49 15.60
CA ALA A 79 3.74 0.84 15.40
C ALA A 79 4.90 1.82 15.17
N THR A 80 4.63 2.99 14.56
CA THR A 80 5.68 3.93 14.13
C THR A 80 5.72 5.24 14.94
N GLY A 81 4.67 5.53 15.72
CA GLY A 81 4.48 6.82 16.39
C GLY A 81 4.20 8.00 15.45
N ARG A 82 3.99 7.76 14.14
CA ARG A 82 3.76 8.83 13.16
C ARG A 82 2.28 9.14 13.02
N ALA A 83 1.93 10.42 13.11
CA ALA A 83 0.54 10.87 12.93
C ALA A 83 0.14 11.00 11.44
N ALA A 84 1.10 11.18 10.55
CA ALA A 84 0.91 11.40 9.12
C ALA A 84 2.11 10.86 8.30
N PRO A 85 1.93 10.55 7.01
CA PRO A 85 3.05 10.19 6.13
C PRO A 85 4.01 11.36 5.94
N SER A 86 5.30 11.03 5.74
CA SER A 86 6.32 12.05 5.45
C SER A 86 6.20 12.62 4.03
N VAL A 87 5.67 11.84 3.08
CA VAL A 87 5.49 12.21 1.68
C VAL A 87 4.21 11.54 1.17
N ILE A 88 3.45 12.26 0.34
CA ILE A 88 2.29 11.76 -0.43
C ILE A 88 2.58 12.02 -1.90
N THR A 89 2.17 11.09 -2.77
CA THR A 89 2.31 11.18 -4.24
C THR A 89 1.00 10.76 -4.87
#